data_AF-A0A194AK89-F1
#
_entry.id   AF-A0A194AK89-F1
#
_cell.length_a   1.000
_cell.length_b   1.000
_cell.length_c   1.000
_cell.angle_alpha   90.00
_cell.angle_beta   90.00
_cell.angle_gamma   90.00
#
_symmetry.space_group_name_H-M   'P 1'
#
loop_
_entity.id
_entity.type
_entity.pdbx_description
1 polymer ?
#
loop_
_entity_poly.entity_id
_entity_poly.type
_entity_poly.pdbx_seq_one_letter_code
_entity_poly.pdbx_strand_id
1 'polypeptide(L)' 'MPGYKEPVQLYRHLLKCIKVLPKDAQGYYRHYIRQGFKSHSDETDPERIKQIIERAKEDVQYIVEKYKK' A
#
# COMPACT_ATOMS: atom_id res chain seq x y z
N MET A 1 16.46 10.60 -5.02
CA MET A 1 15.68 9.36 -4.80
C MET A 1 14.30 9.60 -5.40
N PRO A 2 13.75 8.73 -6.27
CA PRO A 2 12.46 9.04 -6.86
C PRO A 2 11.39 8.87 -5.77
N GLY A 3 11.01 9.99 -5.17
CA GLY A 3 9.83 10.06 -4.31
C GLY A 3 8.63 9.55 -5.09
N TYR A 4 7.74 8.84 -4.41
CA TYR A 4 6.46 8.43 -4.97
C TYR A 4 5.69 9.70 -5.31
N LYS A 5 5.82 10.17 -6.56
CA LYS A 5 5.22 11.44 -6.99
C LYS A 5 3.71 11.31 -7.15
N GLU A 6 3.20 10.08 -7.27
CA GLU A 6 1.78 9.81 -7.45
C GLU A 6 1.29 8.56 -6.71
N PRO A 7 0.03 8.57 -6.19
CA PRO A 7 -0.61 7.43 -5.54
C PRO A 7 -0.56 6.14 -6.37
N VAL A 8 -0.59 6.26 -7.70
CA VAL A 8 -0.55 5.12 -8.63
C VAL A 8 0.77 4.34 -8.53
N GLN A 9 1.90 5.03 -8.30
CA GLN A 9 3.20 4.38 -8.14
C GLN A 9 3.26 3.55 -6.87
N LEU A 10 2.72 4.09 -5.77
CA LEU A 10 2.59 3.37 -4.52
C LEU A 10 1.68 2.15 -4.71
N TYR A 11 0.50 2.31 -5.31
CA TYR A 11 -0.42 1.21 -5.54
C TYR A 11 0.24 0.02 -6.27
N ARG A 12 1.01 0.30 -7.32
CA ARG A 12 1.79 -0.74 -8.04
C ARG A 12 2.84 -1.39 -7.16
N HIS A 13 3.51 -0.62 -6.30
CA HIS A 13 4.50 -1.15 -5.36
C HIS A 13 3.86 -2.08 -4.33
N LEU A 14 2.76 -1.66 -3.70
CA LEU A 14 2.01 -2.46 -2.72
C LEU A 14 1.53 -3.78 -3.35
N LEU A 15 1.01 -3.75 -4.58
CA LEU A 15 0.61 -4.96 -5.30
C LEU A 15 1.79 -5.91 -5.59
N LYS A 16 3.00 -5.40 -5.80
CA LYS A 16 4.20 -6.26 -5.93
C LYS A 16 4.54 -6.91 -4.59
N CYS A 17 4.45 -6.19 -3.48
CA CYS A 17 4.70 -6.76 -2.15
C CYS A 17 3.66 -7.83 -1.79
N ILE A 18 2.38 -7.66 -2.15
CA ILE A 18 1.38 -8.72 -1.93
C ILE A 18 1.77 -10.04 -2.61
N LYS A 19 2.42 -10.00 -3.78
CA LYS A 19 2.84 -11.22 -4.48
C LYS A 19 3.89 -12.03 -3.72
N VAL A 20 4.63 -11.43 -2.79
CA VAL A 20 5.60 -12.16 -1.96
C VAL A 20 4.95 -12.86 -0.76
N LEU A 21 3.71 -12.52 -0.44
CA LEU A 21 2.98 -13.12 0.67
C LEU A 21 2.44 -14.51 0.29
N PRO A 22 2.19 -15.38 1.29
CA PRO A 22 1.49 -16.65 1.10
C PRO A 22 0.12 -16.46 0.41
N LYS A 23 -0.28 -17.41 -0.45
CA LYS A 23 -1.46 -17.28 -1.33
C LYS A 23 -2.76 -17.02 -0.57
N ASP A 24 -2.88 -17.59 0.63
CA ASP A 24 -3.98 -17.41 1.58
C ASP A 24 -4.10 -15.95 2.06
N ALA A 25 -2.97 -15.28 2.29
CA ALA A 25 -2.93 -13.89 2.74
C ALA A 25 -3.11 -12.87 1.58
N GLN A 26 -2.77 -13.24 0.35
CA GLN A 26 -2.78 -12.31 -0.79
C GLN A 26 -4.14 -11.68 -1.05
N GLY A 27 -5.22 -12.46 -0.91
CA GLY A 27 -6.59 -11.98 -1.13
C GLY A 27 -6.96 -10.87 -0.16
N TYR A 28 -6.77 -11.12 1.14
CA TYR A 28 -7.05 -10.17 2.20
C TYR A 28 -6.35 -8.82 1.98
N TYR A 29 -5.02 -8.84 1.77
CA TYR A 29 -4.25 -7.61 1.59
C TYR A 29 -4.54 -6.89 0.28
N ARG A 30 -4.85 -7.62 -0.80
CA ARG A 30 -5.30 -7.02 -2.06
C ARG A 30 -6.62 -6.26 -1.88
N HIS A 31 -7.58 -6.84 -1.17
CA HIS A 31 -8.84 -6.18 -0.87
C HIS A 31 -8.65 -4.97 0.05
N TYR A 32 -7.83 -5.10 1.09
CA TYR A 32 -7.50 -4.01 2.00
C TYR A 32 -6.89 -2.81 1.26
N ILE A 33 -5.88 -3.03 0.42
CA ILE A 33 -5.22 -1.96 -0.34
C ILE A 33 -6.20 -1.32 -1.34
N ARG A 34 -7.04 -2.11 -2.04
CA ARG A 34 -8.07 -1.53 -2.93
C ARG A 34 -9.09 -0.70 -2.17
N GLN A 35 -9.52 -1.14 -0.99
CA GLN A 35 -10.46 -0.41 -0.15
C GLN A 35 -9.84 0.91 0.32
N GLY A 36 -8.61 0.89 0.85
CA GLY A 36 -7.92 2.11 1.27
C GLY A 36 -7.78 3.14 0.15
N PHE A 37 -7.36 2.70 -1.05
CA PHE A 37 -7.25 3.60 -2.21
C PHE A 37 -8.61 4.16 -2.66
N LYS A 38 -9.69 3.37 -2.57
CA LYS A 38 -11.04 3.84 -2.91
C LYS A 38 -11.56 4.85 -1.87
N SER A 39 -11.30 4.63 -0.59
CA SER A 39 -11.72 5.56 0.48
C SER A 39 -11.02 6.91 0.41
N HIS A 40 -9.87 6.98 -0.25
CA HIS A 40 -9.08 8.19 -0.41
C HIS A 40 -9.04 8.70 -1.86
N SER A 41 -9.93 8.23 -2.74
CA SER A 41 -9.94 8.67 -4.14
C SER A 41 -10.33 10.13 -4.33
N ASP A 42 -11.16 10.64 -3.42
CA ASP A 42 -11.63 12.03 -3.42
C ASP A 42 -10.72 12.97 -2.59
N GLU A 43 -9.64 12.44 -2.02
CA GLU A 43 -8.67 13.22 -1.25
C GLU A 43 -7.81 14.06 -2.20
N THR A 44 -7.93 15.38 -2.09
CA THR A 44 -7.17 16.34 -2.90
C THR A 44 -6.06 17.02 -2.12
N ASP A 45 -6.03 16.87 -0.80
CA ASP A 45 -5.01 17.49 0.05
C ASP A 45 -3.66 16.75 -0.09
N PRO A 46 -2.62 17.43 -0.61
CA PRO A 46 -1.30 16.81 -0.80
C PRO A 46 -0.63 16.37 0.51
N GLU A 47 -0.91 17.00 1.64
CA GLU A 47 -0.37 16.56 2.94
C GLU A 47 -1.04 15.28 3.40
N ARG A 48 -2.37 15.18 3.27
CA ARG A 48 -3.10 13.95 3.61
C ARG A 48 -2.69 12.80 2.71
N ILE A 49 -2.56 13.03 1.40
CA ILE A 49 -2.06 12.04 0.46
C ILE A 49 -0.67 11.54 0.86
N LYS A 50 0.25 12.45 1.27
CA LYS A 50 1.58 12.05 1.76
C LYS A 50 1.49 11.17 3.01
N GLN A 51 0.68 11.55 4.00
CA GLN A 51 0.50 10.77 5.22
C GLN A 51 -0.06 9.37 4.94
N ILE A 52 -1.06 9.26 4.06
CA ILE A 52 -1.62 7.98 3.63
C ILE A 52 -0.55 7.13 2.93
N ILE A 53 0.26 7.76 2.07
CA ILE A 53 1.36 7.08 1.38
C ILE A 53 2.41 6.55 2.36
N GLU A 54 2.81 7.35 3.34
CA GLU A 54 3.79 6.95 4.36
C GLU A 54 3.25 5.81 5.21
N ARG A 55 2.00 5.92 5.67
CA ARG A 55 1.35 4.88 6.45
C ARG A 55 1.24 3.54 5.70
N ALA A 56 0.86 3.59 4.44
CA ALA A 56 0.75 2.38 3.61
C ALA A 56 2.11 1.69 3.38
N LYS A 57 3.22 2.44 3.37
CA LYS A 57 4.58 1.86 3.29
C LYS A 57 4.94 1.13 4.59
N GLU A 58 4.71 1.76 5.73
CA GLU A 58 4.94 1.15 7.05
C GLU A 58 4.14 -0.15 7.18
N ASP A 59 2.85 -0.11 6.84
CA ASP A 59 1.97 -1.27 6.88
C ASP A 59 2.52 -2.42 6.03
N VAL A 60 2.91 -2.15 4.77
CA VAL A 60 3.44 -3.20 3.89
C VAL A 60 4.80 -3.71 4.34
N GLN A 61 5.67 -2.86 4.85
CA GLN A 61 6.95 -3.29 5.40
C GLN A 61 6.74 -4.25 6.58
N TYR A 62 5.87 -3.86 7.53
CA TYR A 62 5.51 -4.70 8.66
C TYR A 62 4.89 -6.04 8.24
N ILE A 63 3.98 -6.03 7.27
CA ILE A 63 3.36 -7.26 6.75
C ILE A 63 4.42 -8.15 6.10
N VAL A 64 5.26 -7.61 5.23
CA VAL A 64 6.31 -8.40 4.56
C VAL A 64 7.27 -9.00 5.57
N GLU A 65 7.68 -8.26 6.60
CA GLU A 65 8.52 -8.79 7.68
C GLU A 65 7.80 -9.86 8.51
N LYS A 66 6.52 -9.67 8.80
CA LYS A 66 5.68 -10.64 9.52
C LYS A 66 5.61 -11.99 8.81
N TYR A 67 5.50 -12.00 7.48
CA TYR A 67 5.39 -13.23 6.67
C TYR A 67 6.73 -13.79 6.18
N LYS A 68 7.82 -13.04 6.34
CA LYS A 68 9.19 -13.54 6.12
C LYS A 68 9.72 -14.36 7.31
N LYS A 69 9.07 -14.24 8.46
CA LYS A 69 9.43 -14.90 9.71
C LYS A 69 8.71 -16.23 9.83
#